data_AF-K0Z245-F1
#
_entry.id   AF-K0Z245-F1
#
_cell.length_a   1.000
_cell.length_b   1.000
_cell.length_c   1.000
_cell.angle_alpha   90.00
_cell.angle_beta   90.00
_cell.angle_gamma   90.00
#
_symmetry.space_group_name_H-M   'P 1'
#
loop_
_entity.id
_entity.type
_entity.pdbx_description
1 polymer ?
#
loop_
_entity_poly.entity_id
_entity_poly.type
_entity_poly.pdbx_seq_one_letter_code
_entity_poly.pdbx_strand_id
1 'polypeptide(L)' 'LSTSDVRFGLFLSKEVSSVFIKKWQKEATKLEFALSQIPEKNLEERQVLVDKIQAIKEVLHVSK' A
#
# COMPACT_ATOMS: atom_id res chain seq x y z
N LEU A 1 -19.22 -5.23 -4.00
CA LEU A 1 -17.90 -4.73 -4.49
C LEU A 1 -17.04 -4.51 -3.25
N SER A 2 -15.89 -5.18 -3.16
CA SER A 2 -15.03 -5.09 -1.98
C SER A 2 -14.28 -3.76 -1.97
N THR A 3 -13.97 -3.21 -0.79
CA THR A 3 -13.18 -1.98 -0.61
C THR A 3 -11.80 -2.07 -1.28
N SER A 4 -11.27 -3.29 -1.41
CA SER A 4 -10.03 -3.58 -2.15
C SER A 4 -10.19 -3.42 -3.67
N ASP A 5 -11.36 -3.72 -4.25
CA ASP A 5 -11.61 -3.62 -5.69
C ASP A 5 -11.62 -2.16 -6.17
N VAL A 6 -12.09 -1.23 -5.32
CA VAL A 6 -12.11 0.21 -5.62
C VAL A 6 -10.72 0.83 -5.53
N ARG A 7 -9.88 0.33 -4.62
CA ARG A 7 -8.57 0.94 -4.33
C ARG A 7 -7.48 0.52 -5.32
N PHE A 8 -7.55 -0.71 -5.82
CA PHE A 8 -6.55 -1.26 -6.74
C PHE A 8 -7.08 -1.48 -8.16
N GLY A 9 -8.40 -1.42 -8.37
CA GLY A 9 -9.03 -1.71 -9.65
C GLY A 9 -9.13 -3.22 -9.91
N LEU A 10 -10.33 -3.66 -10.29
CA LEU A 10 -10.70 -5.06 -10.61
C LEU A 10 -9.76 -5.78 -11.61
N PHE A 11 -8.93 -5.03 -12.33
CA PHE A 11 -7.99 -5.52 -13.34
C PHE A 11 -6.55 -5.63 -12.86
N LEU A 12 -6.11 -4.86 -11.85
CA LEU A 12 -4.71 -4.88 -11.42
C LEU A 12 -4.42 -5.87 -10.30
N SER A 13 -5.44 -6.37 -9.58
CA SER A 13 -5.29 -7.42 -8.57
C SER A 13 -5.24 -8.83 -9.17
N LYS A 14 -5.72 -9.03 -10.41
CA LYS A 14 -5.79 -10.34 -11.07
C LYS A 14 -4.52 -10.72 -11.81
N GLU A 15 -3.84 -9.77 -12.41
CA GLU A 15 -2.50 -9.96 -12.97
C GLU A 15 -1.54 -9.14 -12.13
N VAL A 16 -0.96 -9.78 -11.11
CA VAL A 16 0.10 -9.16 -10.35
C VAL A 16 1.40 -9.21 -11.17
N SER A 17 1.39 -8.44 -12.26
CA SER A 17 2.50 -8.29 -13.18
C SER A 17 3.71 -7.74 -12.43
N SER A 18 4.91 -8.08 -12.88
CA SER A 18 6.15 -7.54 -12.32
C SER A 18 6.17 -6.00 -12.27
N VAL A 19 5.44 -5.35 -13.19
CA VAL A 19 5.26 -3.88 -13.21
C VAL A 19 4.38 -3.40 -12.06
N PHE A 20 3.30 -4.12 -11.73
CA PHE A 20 2.41 -3.81 -10.61
C PHE A 20 3.17 -3.96 -9.28
N ILE A 21 3.90 -5.06 -9.10
CA ILE A 21 4.73 -5.30 -7.91
C ILE A 21 5.72 -4.15 -7.73
N LYS A 22 6.51 -3.83 -8.77
CA LYS A 22 7.51 -2.75 -8.72
C LYS A 22 6.89 -1.39 -8.40
N LYS A 23 5.73 -1.07 -8.98
CA LYS A 23 5.03 0.19 -8.74
C LYS A 23 4.61 0.32 -7.27
N TRP A 24 3.98 -0.71 -6.73
CA TRP A 24 3.48 -0.69 -5.35
C TRP A 24 4.58 -0.88 -4.31
N GLN A 25 5.66 -1.59 -4.61
CA GLN A 25 6.87 -1.59 -3.77
C GLN A 25 7.45 -0.18 -3.66
N LYS A 26 7.59 0.54 -4.79
CA LYS A 26 8.08 1.92 -4.79
C LYS A 26 7.16 2.86 -4.00
N GLU A 27 5.85 2.67 -4.11
CA GLU A 27 4.87 3.45 -3.35
C GLU A 27 4.94 3.15 -1.85
N ALA A 28 5.06 1.87 -1.45
CA ALA A 28 5.26 1.49 -0.05
C ALA A 28 6.51 2.15 0.55
N THR A 29 7.64 2.14 -0.17
CA THR A 29 8.87 2.80 0.28
C THR A 29 8.69 4.30 0.48
N LYS A 30 7.93 4.98 -0.40
CA LYS A 30 7.63 6.41 -0.23
C LYS A 30 6.76 6.66 1.00
N LEU A 31 5.77 5.82 1.26
CA LEU A 31 4.90 5.93 2.42
C LEU A 31 5.66 5.66 3.72
N GLU A 32 6.58 4.69 3.73
CA GLU A 32 7.48 4.42 4.87
C GLU A 32 8.40 5.61 5.13
N PHE A 33 8.95 6.23 4.08
CA PHE A 33 9.73 7.47 4.22
C PHE A 33 8.87 8.62 4.73
N ALA A 34 7.67 8.83 4.20
CA ALA A 34 6.77 9.86 4.72
C ALA A 34 6.44 9.62 6.20
N LEU A 35 6.20 8.36 6.60
CA LEU A 35 5.93 7.97 7.98
C LEU A 35 7.11 8.28 8.91
N SER A 36 8.36 8.12 8.47
CA SER A 36 9.53 8.46 9.27
C SER A 36 9.70 9.96 9.49
N GLN A 37 9.13 10.79 8.61
CA GLN A 37 9.16 12.24 8.74
C GLN A 37 8.07 12.78 9.68
N ILE A 38 7.03 11.98 9.99
CA ILE A 38 5.93 12.38 10.85
C ILE A 38 6.31 12.17 12.32
N PRO A 39 6.18 13.20 13.18
CA PRO A 39 6.43 13.09 14.60
C PRO A 39 5.55 12.02 15.27
N GLU A 40 6.09 11.29 16.25
CA GLU A 40 5.36 10.18 16.89
C GLU A 40 4.06 10.58 17.59
N LYS A 41 3.94 11.85 17.97
CA LYS A 41 2.74 12.45 18.55
C LYS A 41 1.54 12.53 17.59
N ASN A 42 1.77 12.51 16.27
CA ASN A 42 0.71 12.60 15.26
C ASN A 42 0.19 11.18 14.93
N LEU A 43 -0.38 10.51 15.93
CA LEU A 43 -0.80 9.11 15.82
C LEU A 43 -1.81 8.88 14.68
N GLU A 44 -2.74 9.81 14.46
CA GLU A 44 -3.76 9.71 13.40
C GLU A 44 -3.15 9.70 12.00
N GLU A 45 -2.26 10.65 11.69
CA GLU A 45 -1.58 10.71 10.39
C GLU A 45 -0.65 9.51 10.17
N ARG A 46 0.03 9.06 11.24
CA ARG A 46 0.86 7.85 11.20
C ARG A 46 0.00 6.62 10.91
N GLN A 47 -1.15 6.48 11.57
CA GLN A 47 -2.03 5.34 11.39
C GLN A 47 -2.54 5.25 9.95
N VAL A 48 -2.93 6.38 9.34
CA VAL A 48 -3.37 6.42 7.94
C VAL A 48 -2.29 5.92 6.98
N LEU A 49 -1.02 6.26 7.22
CA LEU A 49 0.09 5.78 6.40
C LEU A 49 0.37 4.30 6.66
N VAL A 50 0.35 3.86 7.91
CA VAL A 50 0.54 2.45 8.30
C VAL A 50 -0.52 1.57 7.64
N ASP A 51 -1.80 1.96 7.69
CA ASP A 51 -2.90 1.22 7.07
C ASP A 51 -2.73 1.12 5.55
N LYS A 52 -2.25 2.19 4.90
CA LYS A 52 -1.95 2.19 3.46
C LYS A 52 -0.79 1.27 3.12
N ILE A 53 0.30 1.31 3.90
CA ILE A 53 1.46 0.43 3.71
C ILE A 53 1.05 -1.03 3.88
N GLN A 54 0.23 -1.32 4.89
CA GLN A 54 -0.23 -2.69 5.18
C GLN A 54 -1.14 -3.22 4.07
N ALA A 55 -2.09 -2.43 3.58
CA ALA A 55 -2.91 -2.80 2.44
C ALA A 55 -2.08 -3.11 1.18
N ILE A 56 -1.01 -2.35 0.94
CA ILE A 56 -0.09 -2.63 -0.17
C ILE A 56 0.66 -3.94 0.06
N LYS A 57 1.18 -4.17 1.27
CA LYS A 57 1.89 -5.41 1.62
C LYS A 57 0.98 -6.64 1.48
N GLU A 58 -0.28 -6.55 1.88
CA GLU A 58 -1.28 -7.62 1.72
C GLU A 58 -1.51 -7.96 0.24
N VAL A 59 -1.74 -6.95 -0.60
CA VAL A 59 -1.94 -7.16 -2.06
C VAL A 59 -0.70 -7.75 -2.72
N LEU A 60 0.51 -7.34 -2.30
CA LEU A 60 1.76 -7.91 -2.80
C LEU A 60 2.06 -9.31 -2.25
N HIS A 61 1.58 -9.65 -1.05
CA HIS A 61 1.79 -10.96 -0.44
C HIS A 61 0.85 -12.03 -1.00
N VAL A 62 -0.42 -11.67 -1.25
CA VAL A 62 -1.42 -12.56 -1.89
C VAL A 62 -1.02 -12.92 -3.34
N SER A 63 -0.04 -12.21 -3.90
CA SER A 63 0.50 -12.45 -5.23
C SER A 63 1.49 -13.61 -5.35
N LYS A 64 1.86 -14.28 -4.26
CA LYS A 64 2.94 -15.28 -4.25
C LYS A 64 2.42 -16.72 -4.28
#